data_AF-A0A0L0LQL0-F1
#
_entry.id   AF-A0A0L0LQL0-F1
#
_cell.length_a   1.000
_cell.length_b   1.000
_cell.length_c   1.000
_cell.angle_alpha   90.00
_cell.angle_beta   90.00
_cell.angle_gamma   90.00
#
_symmetry.space_group_name_H-M   'P 1'
#
loop_
_entity.id
_entity.type
_entity.pdbx_description
1 polymer ?
#
loop_
_entity_poly.entity_id
_entity_poly.type
_entity_poly.pdbx_seq_one_letter_code
_entity_poly.pdbx_strand_id
1 'polypeptide(L)'
;MAISNLPQREEYLRKKRKLKRIKYGVFCFILVLFVGLLSYVSHLSKVRITEVVLNGGLLVTEKEVKEESLTFMEGSFFWLFPKNNSFLYQKEDLQKNLMEKFKRIETIKVSLEGLNKLVVDITERKPVAIWCGERVEVVAEPAPVITSSSTEVDLISSEPVVKKESLDPKCYFIDLYIEDKTTLSKGDRAG
;
A
#
# COMPACT_ATOMS: atom_id res chain seq x y z
N MET A 1 18.07 -4.99 71.22
CA MET A 1 18.08 -3.51 71.17
C MET A 1 17.82 -3.06 69.74
N ALA A 2 16.58 -2.79 69.31
CA ALA A 2 16.27 -2.23 67.98
C ALA A 2 14.79 -1.81 67.84
N ILE A 3 14.26 -0.88 68.65
CA ILE A 3 12.84 -0.46 68.49
C ILE A 3 12.62 1.07 68.54
N SER A 4 13.59 1.90 68.94
CA SER A 4 13.35 3.35 69.13
C SER A 4 13.15 4.20 67.86
N ASN A 5 13.29 3.65 66.64
CA ASN A 5 13.26 4.44 65.39
C ASN A 5 12.08 4.14 64.44
N LEU A 6 11.11 3.31 64.86
CA LEU A 6 9.96 2.93 64.01
C LEU A 6 9.06 4.11 63.56
N PRO A 7 8.66 5.09 64.42
CA PRO A 7 7.75 6.15 63.98
C PRO A 7 8.38 7.12 62.97
N GLN A 8 9.66 7.46 63.13
CA GLN A 8 10.39 8.30 62.15
C GLN A 8 10.55 7.59 60.79
N ARG A 9 10.70 6.27 60.77
CA ARG A 9 10.85 5.49 59.54
C ARG A 9 9.56 5.49 58.71
N GLU A 10 8.40 5.37 59.34
CA GLU A 10 7.11 5.40 58.64
C GLU A 10 6.79 6.77 58.04
N GLU A 11 7.08 7.85 58.77
CA GLU A 11 6.94 9.22 58.25
C GLU A 11 7.90 9.50 57.09
N TYR A 12 9.14 9.02 57.19
CA TYR A 12 10.14 9.11 56.12
C TYR A 12 9.70 8.35 54.86
N LEU A 13 9.16 7.14 55.02
CA LEU A 13 8.63 6.36 53.91
C LEU A 13 7.36 6.99 53.29
N ARG A 14 6.47 7.58 54.10
CA ARG A 14 5.30 8.34 53.61
C ARG A 14 5.72 9.57 52.80
N LYS A 15 6.71 10.36 53.27
CA LYS A 15 7.26 11.51 52.54
C LYS A 15 7.89 11.07 51.21
N LYS A 16 8.67 9.98 51.20
CA LYS A 16 9.24 9.40 49.98
C LYS A 16 8.17 8.95 48.97
N ARG A 17 7.08 8.32 49.41
CA ARG A 17 5.98 7.90 48.50
C ARG A 17 5.25 9.10 47.89
N LYS A 18 5.02 10.17 48.65
CA LYS A 18 4.42 11.42 48.15
C LYS A 18 5.34 12.10 47.13
N LEU A 19 6.63 12.23 47.44
CA LEU A 19 7.64 12.77 46.51
C LEU A 19 7.75 11.93 45.23
N LYS A 20 7.71 10.60 45.33
CA LYS A 20 7.67 9.72 44.14
C LYS A 20 6.41 9.95 43.31
N ARG A 21 5.21 9.98 43.92
CA ARG A 21 3.96 10.27 43.18
C ARG A 21 3.98 11.64 42.51
N ILE A 22 4.49 12.67 43.18
CA ILE A 22 4.65 14.00 42.59
C ILE A 22 5.66 13.97 41.45
N LYS A 23 6.82 13.31 41.63
CA LYS A 23 7.84 13.18 40.58
C LYS A 23 7.29 12.44 39.35
N TYR A 24 6.55 11.35 39.54
CA TYR A 24 5.88 10.65 38.45
C TYR A 24 4.76 11.49 37.82
N GLY A 25 4.01 12.25 38.63
CA GLY A 25 2.98 13.17 38.14
C GLY A 25 3.55 14.28 37.27
N VAL A 26 4.63 14.93 37.72
CA VAL A 26 5.37 15.95 36.95
C VAL A 26 5.98 15.32 35.70
N PHE A 27 6.58 14.13 35.81
CA PHE A 27 7.11 13.42 34.66
C PHE A 27 6.02 13.11 33.61
N CYS A 28 4.87 12.58 34.02
CA CYS A 28 3.73 12.36 33.14
C CYS A 28 3.23 13.67 32.52
N PHE A 29 3.14 14.76 33.30
CA PHE A 29 2.71 16.06 32.79
C PHE A 29 3.66 16.60 31.71
N ILE A 30 4.97 16.52 31.94
CA ILE A 30 5.99 16.88 30.95
C ILE A 30 5.86 16.00 29.70
N LEU A 31 5.62 14.70 29.87
CA LEU A 31 5.46 13.76 28.76
C LEU A 31 4.22 14.11 27.92
N VAL A 32 3.09 14.44 28.55
CA VAL A 32 1.88 14.91 27.84
C VAL A 32 2.15 16.21 27.09
N LEU A 33 2.81 17.20 27.71
CA LEU A 33 3.18 18.44 27.03
C LEU A 33 4.11 18.19 25.84
N PHE A 34 5.08 17.28 25.99
CA PHE A 34 6.01 16.93 24.93
C PHE A 34 5.31 16.24 23.76
N VAL A 35 4.41 15.29 24.02
CA VAL A 35 3.60 14.65 22.98
C VAL A 35 2.65 15.65 22.30
N GLY A 36 2.04 16.55 23.07
CA GLY A 36 1.20 17.61 22.53
C GLY A 36 1.99 18.56 21.61
N LEU A 37 3.21 18.93 22.01
CA LEU A 37 4.10 19.74 21.18
C LEU A 37 4.50 19.01 19.90
N LEU A 38 4.85 17.72 19.98
CA LEU A 38 5.17 16.91 18.81
C LEU A 38 3.98 16.76 17.86
N SER A 39 2.76 16.59 18.38
CA SER A 39 1.54 16.54 17.57
C SER A 39 1.30 17.89 16.88
N TYR A 40 1.46 19.00 17.59
CA TYR A 40 1.36 20.34 17.01
C TYR A 40 2.40 20.56 15.91
N VAL A 41 3.66 20.20 16.15
CA VAL A 41 4.74 20.31 15.16
C VAL A 41 4.47 19.44 13.94
N SER A 42 3.91 18.25 14.12
CA SER A 42 3.55 17.33 13.04
C SER A 42 2.40 17.84 12.17
N HIS A 43 1.56 18.74 12.68
CA HIS A 43 0.51 19.40 11.91
C HIS A 43 1.00 20.60 11.09
N LEU A 44 2.22 21.08 11.29
CA LEU A 44 2.76 22.15 10.44
C LEU A 44 2.82 21.68 8.99
N SER A 45 2.27 22.50 8.10
CA SER A 45 2.30 22.29 6.64
C SER A 45 3.72 22.17 6.07
N LYS A 46 4.75 22.64 6.80
CA LYS A 46 6.16 22.55 6.41
C LYS A 46 6.82 21.19 6.64
N VAL A 47 6.15 20.25 7.30
CA VAL A 47 6.63 18.87 7.55
C VAL A 47 5.70 17.84 6.90
N ARG A 48 4.66 18.32 6.22
CA ARG A 48 3.68 17.48 5.55
C ARG A 48 4.06 17.37 4.08
N ILE A 49 4.05 16.16 3.56
CA ILE A 49 4.28 15.89 2.15
C ILE A 49 3.09 16.48 1.38
N THR A 50 3.36 17.53 0.61
CA THR A 50 2.36 18.22 -0.24
C THR A 50 2.68 18.09 -1.72
N GLU A 51 3.95 17.88 -2.04
CA GLU A 51 4.42 17.73 -3.40
C GLU A 51 4.92 16.30 -3.62
N VAL A 52 4.46 15.68 -4.71
CA VAL A 52 4.92 14.38 -5.19
C VAL A 52 5.42 14.62 -6.61
N VAL A 53 6.67 14.28 -6.87
CA VAL A 53 7.32 14.41 -8.18
C VAL A 53 7.64 13.01 -8.66
N LEU A 54 7.25 12.73 -9.90
CA LEU A 54 7.53 11.45 -10.55
C LEU A 54 8.74 11.59 -11.47
N ASN A 55 9.75 10.75 -11.24
CA ASN A 55 10.89 10.60 -12.11
C ASN A 55 10.82 9.25 -12.83
N GLY A 56 10.77 9.29 -14.16
CA GLY A 56 10.62 8.09 -14.99
C GLY A 56 9.16 7.68 -15.15
N GLY A 57 8.95 6.59 -15.91
CA GLY A 57 7.64 6.20 -16.41
C GLY A 57 7.31 6.88 -17.74
N LEU A 58 7.03 6.09 -18.77
CA LEU A 58 6.56 6.60 -20.07
C LEU A 58 5.04 6.60 -20.15
N LEU A 59 4.38 5.64 -19.49
CA LEU A 59 2.94 5.44 -19.57
C LEU A 59 2.24 5.63 -18.24
N VAL A 60 2.95 5.49 -17.11
CA VAL A 60 2.42 5.89 -15.81
C VAL A 60 2.47 7.40 -15.70
N THR A 61 1.30 8.04 -15.56
CA THR A 61 1.22 9.51 -15.51
C THR A 61 1.47 10.01 -14.08
N GLU A 62 2.24 11.09 -13.94
CA GLU A 62 2.54 11.73 -12.64
C GLU A 62 1.28 12.02 -11.82
N LYS A 63 0.19 12.43 -12.48
CA LYS A 63 -1.10 12.70 -11.84
C LYS A 63 -1.67 11.48 -11.13
N GLU A 64 -1.67 10.32 -11.79
CA GLU A 64 -2.20 9.07 -11.22
C GLU A 64 -1.39 8.62 -10.00
N VAL A 65 -0.05 8.72 -10.10
CA VAL A 65 0.85 8.39 -8.98
C VAL A 65 0.65 9.34 -7.83
N LYS A 66 0.50 10.64 -8.10
CA LYS A 66 0.27 11.66 -7.09
C LYS A 66 -1.05 11.46 -6.37
N GLU A 67 -2.14 11.25 -7.11
CA GLU A 67 -3.45 10.99 -6.53
C GLU A 67 -3.41 9.74 -5.66
N GLU A 68 -2.85 8.63 -6.15
CA GLU A 68 -2.77 7.41 -5.36
C GLU A 68 -1.92 7.58 -4.09
N SER A 69 -0.77 8.24 -4.23
CA SER A 69 0.12 8.48 -3.09
C SER A 69 -0.57 9.36 -2.04
N LEU A 70 -1.31 10.38 -2.46
CA LEU A 70 -2.05 11.24 -1.56
C LEU A 70 -3.18 10.48 -0.87
N THR A 71 -3.98 9.70 -1.61
CA THR A 71 -5.05 8.86 -1.04
C THR A 71 -4.51 7.83 -0.05
N PHE A 72 -3.36 7.22 -0.33
CA PHE A 72 -2.72 6.30 0.63
C PHE A 72 -2.26 7.01 1.91
N MET A 73 -1.76 8.24 1.79
CA MET A 73 -1.30 9.07 2.90
C MET A 73 -2.42 9.86 3.59
N GLU A 74 -3.67 9.72 3.15
CA GLU A 74 -4.82 10.36 3.79
C GLU A 74 -5.13 9.73 5.17
N GLY A 75 -5.55 10.60 6.09
CA GLY A 75 -5.91 10.24 7.45
C GLY A 75 -4.82 10.48 8.49
N SER A 76 -5.06 9.99 9.69
CA SER A 76 -4.21 10.20 10.87
C SER A 76 -4.01 8.90 11.65
N PHE A 77 -2.83 8.77 12.23
CA PHE A 77 -2.47 7.73 13.17
C PHE A 77 -2.95 8.11 14.58
N PHE A 78 -3.75 7.25 15.19
CA PHE A 78 -4.37 7.47 16.52
C PHE A 78 -4.97 8.87 16.71
N TRP A 79 -5.52 9.48 15.65
CA TRP A 79 -6.10 10.84 15.64
C TRP A 79 -5.12 12.00 15.88
N LEU A 80 -3.87 11.73 16.28
CA LEU A 80 -2.91 12.74 16.75
C LEU A 80 -1.84 13.12 15.73
N PHE A 81 -1.46 12.19 14.85
CA PHE A 81 -0.37 12.40 13.88
C PHE A 81 -0.85 12.14 12.46
N PRO A 82 -0.66 13.06 11.52
CA PRO A 82 -1.09 12.85 10.14
C PRO A 82 -0.17 11.82 9.46
N LYS A 83 -0.75 10.94 8.63
CA LYS A 83 0.04 9.91 7.92
C LYS A 83 0.98 10.49 6.86
N ASN A 84 0.68 11.70 6.38
CA ASN A 84 1.50 12.42 5.40
C ASN A 84 2.67 13.21 6.02
N ASN A 85 3.09 12.89 7.25
CA ASN A 85 4.26 13.52 7.87
C ASN A 85 5.54 12.93 7.28
N SER A 86 6.43 13.80 6.78
CA SER A 86 7.72 13.42 6.17
C SER A 86 8.62 12.59 7.09
N PHE A 87 8.48 12.68 8.42
CA PHE A 87 9.27 11.88 9.35
C PHE A 87 8.69 10.49 9.66
N LEU A 88 7.36 10.34 9.56
CA LEU A 88 6.63 9.15 10.05
C LEU A 88 5.88 8.40 8.94
N TYR A 89 6.02 8.82 7.69
CA TYR A 89 5.38 8.14 6.56
C TYR A 89 5.94 6.73 6.35
N GLN A 90 5.06 5.79 6.01
CA GLN A 90 5.42 4.40 5.76
C GLN A 90 5.90 4.24 4.32
N LYS A 91 7.20 4.45 4.09
CA LYS A 91 7.82 4.31 2.76
C LYS A 91 7.58 2.93 2.12
N GLU A 92 7.69 1.87 2.91
CA GLU A 92 7.60 0.47 2.43
C GLU A 92 6.17 0.10 2.04
N ASP A 93 5.19 0.54 2.83
CA ASP A 93 3.79 0.25 2.56
C ASP A 93 3.28 1.08 1.37
N LEU A 94 3.75 2.33 1.22
CA LEU A 94 3.48 3.13 0.04
C LEU A 94 4.08 2.48 -1.23
N GLN A 95 5.33 1.99 -1.16
CA GLN A 95 5.96 1.28 -2.27
C GLN A 95 5.18 0.03 -2.67
N LYS A 96 4.76 -0.79 -1.70
CA LYS A 96 3.95 -1.99 -1.97
C LYS A 96 2.61 -1.62 -2.60
N ASN A 97 1.91 -0.63 -2.06
CA ASN A 97 0.62 -0.18 -2.58
C ASN A 97 0.75 0.30 -4.04
N LEU A 98 1.78 1.10 -4.34
CA LEU A 98 2.06 1.54 -5.71
C LEU A 98 2.42 0.37 -6.65
N MET A 99 3.22 -0.60 -6.19
CA MET A 99 3.55 -1.80 -6.98
C MET A 99 2.32 -2.69 -7.25
N GLU A 100 1.44 -2.85 -6.26
CA GLU A 100 0.21 -3.64 -6.41
C GLU A 100 -0.77 -2.99 -7.38
N LYS A 101 -0.94 -1.67 -7.30
CA LYS A 101 -1.82 -0.92 -8.20
C LYS A 101 -1.28 -0.85 -9.62
N PHE A 102 0.02 -0.60 -9.77
CA PHE A 102 0.68 -0.47 -11.06
C PHE A 102 1.61 -1.66 -11.34
N LYS A 103 1.01 -2.80 -11.73
CA LYS A 103 1.77 -4.04 -12.06
C LYS A 103 2.82 -3.88 -13.16
N ARG A 104 2.69 -2.85 -13.98
CA ARG A 104 3.63 -2.51 -15.04
C ARG A 104 4.99 -2.05 -14.51
N ILE A 105 5.05 -1.59 -13.26
CA ILE A 105 6.27 -1.11 -12.66
C ILE A 105 7.17 -2.30 -12.27
N GLU A 106 8.45 -2.19 -12.59
CA GLU A 106 9.46 -3.17 -12.23
C GLU A 106 10.01 -2.86 -10.84
N THR A 107 10.50 -1.62 -10.67
CA THR A 107 11.09 -1.15 -9.42
C THR A 107 10.61 0.27 -9.11
N ILE A 108 10.38 0.51 -7.82
CA ILE A 108 10.01 1.81 -7.27
C ILE A 108 11.02 2.17 -6.20
N LYS A 109 11.61 3.36 -6.32
CA LYS A 109 12.39 3.98 -5.24
C LYS A 109 11.67 5.23 -4.80
N VAL A 110 11.44 5.34 -3.50
CA VAL A 110 10.80 6.51 -2.90
C VAL A 110 11.84 7.18 -2.04
N SER A 111 12.09 8.46 -2.30
CA SER A 111 12.98 9.30 -1.53
C SER A 111 12.31 10.62 -1.18
N LEU A 112 12.84 11.30 -0.18
CA LEU A 112 12.38 12.63 0.22
C LEU A 112 13.42 13.65 -0.19
N GLU A 113 12.98 14.69 -0.89
CA GLU A 113 13.77 15.88 -1.13
C GLU A 113 13.32 16.98 -0.17
N GLY A 114 14.09 17.18 0.90
CA GLY A 114 13.75 18.13 1.96
C GLY A 114 12.67 17.58 2.91
N LEU A 115 11.67 18.42 3.24
CA LEU A 115 10.63 18.10 4.24
C LEU A 115 9.23 17.95 3.64
N ASN A 116 8.99 18.39 2.40
CA ASN A 116 7.64 18.46 1.81
C ASN A 116 7.51 17.82 0.43
N LYS A 117 8.64 17.42 -0.17
CA LYS A 117 8.67 16.85 -1.52
C LYS A 117 9.02 15.38 -1.46
N LEU A 118 8.14 14.56 -2.01
CA LEU A 118 8.34 13.13 -2.19
C LEU A 118 8.74 12.90 -3.64
N VAL A 119 9.92 12.32 -3.84
CA VAL A 119 10.42 11.93 -5.16
C VAL A 119 10.23 10.44 -5.31
N VAL A 120 9.48 10.07 -6.34
CA VAL A 120 9.20 8.68 -6.70
C VAL A 120 9.93 8.39 -7.99
N ASP A 121 11.00 7.61 -7.93
CA ASP A 121 11.71 7.13 -9.10
C ASP A 121 11.12 5.77 -9.51
N ILE A 122 10.60 5.70 -10.73
CA ILE A 122 9.90 4.53 -11.26
C ILE A 122 10.64 4.01 -12.49
N THR A 123 10.89 2.69 -12.50
CA THR A 123 11.36 1.98 -13.69
C THR A 123 10.25 1.05 -14.17
N GLU A 124 9.77 1.27 -15.39
CA GLU A 124 8.76 0.42 -16.02
C GLU A 124 9.37 -0.86 -16.60
N ARG A 125 8.60 -1.94 -16.52
CA ARG A 125 8.94 -3.23 -17.16
C ARG A 125 8.99 -3.06 -18.67
N LYS A 126 10.01 -3.66 -19.29
CA LYS A 126 10.14 -3.73 -20.75
C LYS A 126 9.45 -5.01 -21.25
N PRO A 127 8.37 -4.90 -22.05
CA PRO A 127 7.72 -6.07 -22.60
C PRO A 127 8.61 -6.75 -23.63
N VAL A 128 8.67 -8.08 -23.60
CA VAL A 128 9.43 -8.89 -24.57
C VAL A 128 8.52 -9.41 -25.68
N ALA A 129 7.26 -9.70 -25.35
CA ALA A 129 6.26 -10.15 -26.31
C ALA A 129 4.87 -9.63 -25.95
N ILE A 130 3.96 -9.68 -26.92
CA ILE A 130 2.54 -9.38 -26.74
C ILE A 130 1.77 -10.68 -27.00
N TRP A 131 0.87 -11.04 -26.09
CA TRP A 131 0.01 -12.20 -26.21
C TRP A 131 -1.44 -11.76 -26.39
N CYS A 132 -1.99 -11.99 -27.57
CA CYS A 132 -3.40 -11.70 -27.86
C CYS A 132 -4.19 -13.02 -27.89
N GLY A 133 -5.13 -13.17 -26.96
CA GLY A 133 -6.05 -14.30 -26.93
C GLY A 133 -7.40 -13.91 -27.52
N GLU A 134 -7.89 -14.67 -28.49
CA GLU A 134 -9.25 -14.56 -28.99
C GLU A 134 -10.19 -15.24 -27.98
N ARG A 135 -11.18 -14.50 -27.47
CA ARG A 135 -12.21 -15.09 -26.60
C ARG A 135 -13.39 -15.45 -27.47
N VAL A 136 -13.50 -16.73 -27.80
CA VAL A 136 -14.70 -17.28 -28.42
C VAL A 136 -15.71 -17.56 -27.31
N GLU A 137 -16.64 -16.62 -27.09
CA GLU A 137 -17.81 -16.90 -26.27
C GLU A 137 -18.75 -17.77 -27.11
N VAL A 138 -18.85 -19.05 -26.75
CA VAL A 138 -19.83 -19.95 -27.36
C VAL A 138 -21.18 -19.58 -26.77
N VAL A 139 -21.88 -18.65 -27.41
CA VAL A 139 -23.28 -18.38 -27.10
C VAL A 139 -24.07 -19.60 -27.57
N ALA A 140 -24.41 -20.49 -26.63
CA ALA A 140 -25.38 -21.54 -26.90
C ALA A 140 -26.74 -20.85 -27.08
N GLU A 141 -27.15 -20.62 -28.32
CA GLU A 141 -28.54 -20.23 -28.60
C GLU A 141 -29.46 -21.34 -28.07
N PRO A 142 -30.53 -21.02 -27.33
CA PRO A 142 -31.48 -22.02 -26.87
C PRO A 142 -32.12 -22.70 -28.08
N ALA A 143 -32.11 -24.04 -28.07
CA ALA A 143 -32.62 -24.87 -29.15
C ALA A 143 -34.03 -24.43 -29.61
N PRO A 144 -34.33 -24.46 -30.92
CA PRO A 144 -35.64 -24.06 -31.43
C PRO A 144 -36.74 -24.96 -30.82
N VAL A 145 -37.74 -24.31 -30.21
CA VAL A 145 -38.97 -24.97 -29.75
C VAL A 145 -39.76 -25.38 -30.99
N ILE A 146 -39.80 -26.68 -31.25
CA ILE A 146 -40.63 -27.27 -32.31
C ILE A 146 -42.09 -27.08 -31.90
N THR A 147 -42.77 -26.10 -32.49
CA THR A 147 -44.25 -26.05 -32.46
C THR A 147 -44.76 -26.75 -33.71
N SER A 148 -45.49 -27.84 -33.48
CA SER A 148 -46.10 -28.70 -34.48
C SER A 148 -47.13 -27.97 -35.36
N SER A 149 -46.86 -27.81 -36.65
CA SER A 149 -47.90 -27.86 -37.68
C SER A 149 -47.31 -28.05 -39.09
N SER A 150 -47.75 -29.14 -39.73
CA SER A 150 -47.82 -29.43 -41.17
C SER A 150 -46.53 -29.52 -42.01
N THR A 151 -46.23 -30.78 -42.34
CA THR A 151 -45.88 -31.35 -43.66
C THR A 151 -44.51 -31.06 -44.28
N GLU A 152 -43.90 -32.16 -44.71
CA GLU A 152 -42.71 -32.36 -45.55
C GLU A 152 -41.36 -32.48 -44.81
N VAL A 153 -40.82 -33.70 -44.92
CA VAL A 153 -39.54 -34.16 -44.43
C VAL A 153 -38.50 -33.81 -45.48
N ASP A 154 -37.64 -32.84 -45.21
CA ASP A 154 -36.39 -32.65 -45.94
C ASP A 154 -35.19 -32.85 -45.00
N LEU A 155 -34.43 -33.90 -45.30
CA LEU A 155 -33.12 -34.18 -44.75
C LEU A 155 -32.14 -33.11 -45.25
N ILE A 156 -32.00 -32.02 -44.50
CA ILE A 156 -30.86 -31.11 -44.65
C ILE A 156 -30.10 -31.10 -43.33
N SER A 157 -28.93 -31.74 -43.37
CA SER A 157 -27.84 -31.50 -42.43
C SER A 157 -27.40 -30.06 -42.63
N SER A 158 -28.02 -29.12 -41.91
CA SER A 158 -27.43 -27.81 -41.69
C SER A 158 -26.69 -27.87 -40.37
N GLU A 159 -25.36 -27.96 -40.45
CA GLU A 159 -24.47 -27.64 -39.34
C GLU A 159 -24.95 -26.31 -38.71
N PRO A 160 -25.00 -26.20 -37.36
CA PRO A 160 -25.39 -24.94 -36.74
C PRO A 160 -24.43 -23.86 -37.23
N VAL A 161 -24.98 -22.82 -37.87
CA VAL A 161 -24.24 -21.63 -38.30
C VAL A 161 -23.81 -20.90 -37.03
N VAL A 162 -22.66 -21.31 -36.48
CA VAL A 162 -21.99 -20.61 -35.38
C VAL A 162 -21.52 -19.27 -35.94
N LYS A 163 -22.32 -18.22 -35.74
CA LYS A 163 -21.86 -16.84 -35.96
C LYS A 163 -20.76 -16.55 -34.95
N LYS A 164 -19.52 -16.58 -35.41
CA LYS A 164 -18.38 -16.06 -34.66
C LYS A 164 -18.46 -14.54 -34.69
N GLU A 165 -19.07 -13.95 -33.67
CA GLU A 165 -18.90 -12.52 -33.42
C GLU A 165 -17.51 -12.34 -32.80
N SER A 166 -16.59 -11.76 -33.59
CA SER A 166 -15.20 -11.54 -33.17
C SER A 166 -15.17 -10.43 -32.13
N LEU A 167 -15.18 -10.80 -30.85
CA LEU A 167 -14.88 -9.88 -29.78
C LEU A 167 -13.39 -9.50 -29.86
N ASP A 168 -13.07 -8.21 -29.67
CA ASP A 168 -11.69 -7.71 -29.74
C ASP A 168 -10.73 -8.60 -28.94
N PRO A 169 -9.66 -9.13 -29.55
CA PRO A 169 -8.76 -10.05 -28.87
C PRO A 169 -8.09 -9.33 -27.69
N LYS A 170 -8.19 -9.90 -26.50
CA LYS A 170 -7.53 -9.33 -25.31
C LYS A 170 -6.03 -9.57 -25.44
N CYS A 171 -5.28 -8.48 -25.58
CA CYS A 171 -3.82 -8.50 -25.62
C CYS A 171 -3.22 -8.19 -24.25
N TYR A 172 -2.21 -8.99 -23.86
CA TYR A 172 -1.44 -8.85 -22.64
C TYR A 172 0.04 -8.70 -22.99
N PHE A 173 0.77 -7.88 -22.23
CA PHE A 173 2.23 -7.80 -22.34
C PHE A 173 2.88 -8.91 -21.51
N ILE A 174 3.82 -9.64 -22.11
CA ILE A 174 4.64 -10.63 -21.42
C ILE A 174 6.01 -10.00 -21.12
N ASP A 175 6.42 -10.06 -19.87
CA ASP A 175 7.76 -9.73 -19.40
C ASP A 175 8.53 -11.00 -18.99
N LEU A 176 9.86 -10.95 -19.06
CA LEU A 176 10.71 -12.01 -18.52
C LEU A 176 10.98 -11.71 -17.05
N TYR A 177 10.37 -12.47 -16.15
CA TYR A 177 10.69 -12.40 -14.72
C TYR A 177 12.03 -13.11 -14.48
N ILE A 178 13.11 -12.33 -14.37
CA ILE A 178 14.42 -12.86 -13.98
C ILE A 178 14.47 -12.85 -12.44
N GLU A 179 14.40 -14.03 -11.81
CA GLU A 179 14.69 -14.18 -10.38
C GLU A 179 16.18 -13.86 -10.14
N ASP A 180 16.48 -12.68 -9.58
CA ASP A 180 17.83 -12.35 -9.15
C ASP A 180 18.16 -13.10 -7.85
N LYS A 181 18.80 -14.27 -7.97
CA LYS A 181 19.22 -15.15 -6.85
C LYS A 181 20.44 -14.59 -6.09
N THR A 182 20.40 -13.35 -5.63
CA THR A 182 21.58 -12.67 -5.04
C THR A 182 21.49 -12.47 -3.53
N THR A 183 20.41 -12.92 -2.86
CA THR A 183 20.22 -12.78 -1.41
C THR A 183 20.45 -14.07 -0.60
N LEU A 184 20.94 -15.15 -1.21
CA LEU A 184 21.19 -16.46 -0.56
C LEU A 184 22.68 -16.77 -0.31
N SER A 185 23.52 -15.76 -0.01
CA SER A 185 24.95 -16.02 0.30
C SER A 185 25.56 -15.11 1.38
N LYS A 186 24.75 -14.45 2.23
CA LYS A 186 25.32 -13.61 3.30
C LYS A 186 24.62 -13.86 4.64
N GLY A 187 24.87 -15.04 5.18
CA GLY A 187 24.37 -15.41 6.49
C GLY A 187 24.58 -16.88 6.78
N ASP A 188 25.82 -17.37 6.75
CA ASP A 188 26.16 -18.57 7.52
C ASP A 188 27.65 -18.61 7.89
N ARG A 189 27.86 -18.88 9.18
CA ARG A 189 29.09 -19.28 9.87
C ARG A 189 29.96 -18.17 10.49
N ALA A 190 29.53 -17.79 11.68
CA ALA A 190 30.41 -17.60 12.82
C ALA A 190 31.24 -18.87 13.07
N GLY A 191 32.51 -18.67 13.42
CA GLY A 191 33.49 -19.65 13.88
C GLY A 191 34.74 -18.89 14.32
#